data_AF-A0A7W6MBV4-F1
#
_entry.id   AF-A0A7W6MBV4-F1
#
_cell.length_a   1.000
_cell.length_b   1.000
_cell.length_c   1.000
_cell.angle_alpha   90.00
_cell.angle_beta   90.00
_cell.angle_gamma   90.00
#
_symmetry.space_group_name_H-M   'P 1'
#
loop_
_entity.id
_entity.type
_entity.pdbx_description
1 polymer ?
#
loop_
_entity_poly.entity_id
_entity_poly.type
_entity_poly.pdbx_seq_one_letter_code
_entity_poly.pdbx_strand_id
1 'polypeptide(L)'
;MTELTPRGGASGMAALRGMGVDTIIRYYDNVAETLPCKTLVPEETRAILDAGFSVLAVFQHHNDNPMTFVTPGRGTLDAQRAIELALANGQPNGSAIYFGVDGVDGALESANYEYAKSSGGAISASREATLKSSMGAGAYRKHKAFYEIYRIEGAALFGGTLGKHRAHDMLPAIEAYFRDLKNIFDNFGNQTGLRFKLGAYGGGLVCDHLLSLGLADYCWLSQSKGLAGYDSFNASQKWVMRQELTTVCKGWKFRTGGDFQFDFNTVNARTPDYGQWNTQTDYAVPFSRPLKRDGIGCYAWKD
;
A
#
# COMPACT_ATOMS: atom_id res chain seq x y z
N MET A 1 -6.65 10.86 11.80
CA MET A 1 -7.71 10.10 12.53
C MET A 1 -8.30 10.80 13.75
N THR A 2 -7.55 11.67 14.42
CA THR A 2 -7.97 12.37 15.65
C THR A 2 -9.20 13.28 15.48
N GLU A 3 -9.49 13.67 14.24
CA GLU A 3 -10.62 14.54 13.89
C GLU A 3 -11.90 13.79 13.51
N LEU A 4 -11.87 12.45 13.56
CA LEU A 4 -12.99 11.62 13.17
C LEU A 4 -14.06 11.63 14.27
N THR A 5 -15.31 11.95 13.91
CA THR A 5 -16.44 11.96 14.83
C THR A 5 -17.44 10.84 14.48
N PRO A 6 -17.60 9.82 15.34
CA PRO A 6 -18.60 8.77 15.21
C PRO A 6 -20.00 9.31 15.56
N ARG A 7 -21.04 8.55 15.20
CA ARG A 7 -22.46 8.92 15.35
C ARG A 7 -22.94 9.16 16.81
N GLY A 8 -22.07 9.03 17.81
CA GLY A 8 -22.39 9.15 19.24
C GLY A 8 -21.57 10.19 20.02
N GLY A 9 -20.77 11.04 19.36
CA GLY A 9 -20.05 12.14 20.02
C GLY A 9 -18.78 11.76 20.79
N ALA A 10 -18.49 10.47 21.00
CA ALA A 10 -17.17 10.01 21.46
C ALA A 10 -16.07 10.39 20.46
N SER A 11 -14.79 10.43 20.85
CA SER A 11 -13.72 10.59 19.86
C SER A 11 -13.68 9.37 18.93
N GLY A 12 -13.28 9.53 17.66
CA GLY A 12 -13.16 8.41 16.72
C GLY A 12 -12.20 7.33 17.22
N MET A 13 -11.16 7.72 17.96
CA MET A 13 -10.24 6.80 18.64
C MET A 13 -10.97 5.95 19.70
N ALA A 14 -11.77 6.56 20.58
CA ALA A 14 -12.52 5.80 21.58
C ALA A 14 -13.52 4.83 20.94
N ALA A 15 -14.18 5.25 19.87
CA ALA A 15 -15.10 4.37 19.14
C ALA A 15 -14.37 3.21 18.42
N LEU A 16 -13.17 3.43 17.87
CA LEU A 16 -12.34 2.37 17.31
C LEU A 16 -11.92 1.34 18.37
N ARG A 17 -11.51 1.79 19.57
CA ARG A 17 -11.23 0.89 20.70
C ARG A 17 -12.46 0.07 21.07
N GLY A 18 -13.65 0.70 21.12
CA GLY A 18 -14.91 0.02 21.41
C GLY A 18 -15.30 -1.05 20.39
N MET A 19 -14.77 -0.99 19.16
CA MET A 19 -14.94 -2.02 18.13
C MET A 19 -13.90 -3.14 18.22
N GLY A 20 -13.00 -3.11 19.21
CA GLY A 20 -11.93 -4.10 19.36
C GLY A 20 -10.73 -3.86 18.45
N VAL A 21 -10.54 -2.64 17.94
CA VAL A 21 -9.35 -2.29 17.16
C VAL A 21 -8.18 -2.04 18.09
N ASP A 22 -7.09 -2.77 17.89
CA ASP A 22 -5.85 -2.63 18.65
C ASP A 22 -4.74 -1.93 17.88
N THR A 23 -4.78 -1.96 16.55
CA THR A 23 -3.74 -1.37 15.69
C THR A 23 -4.34 -0.49 14.61
N ILE A 24 -3.73 0.67 14.40
CA ILE A 24 -4.03 1.57 13.29
C ILE A 24 -2.93 1.44 12.24
N ILE A 25 -3.32 1.00 11.03
CA ILE A 25 -2.40 0.94 9.88
C ILE A 25 -2.44 2.29 9.17
N ARG A 26 -1.27 2.90 8.93
CA ARG A 26 -1.13 4.19 8.26
C ARG A 26 -0.11 4.13 7.14
N TYR A 27 -0.24 5.06 6.20
CA TYR A 27 0.55 5.03 4.98
C TYR A 27 1.87 5.78 5.15
N TYR A 28 2.91 5.21 4.57
CA TYR A 28 4.04 5.95 4.02
C TYR A 28 3.83 6.12 2.52
N ASP A 29 4.31 7.23 1.98
CA ASP A 29 4.19 7.59 0.58
C ASP A 29 5.41 8.44 0.18
N ASN A 30 5.62 8.61 -1.13
CA ASN A 30 6.62 9.54 -1.63
C ASN A 30 6.19 11.00 -1.39
N VAL A 31 7.16 11.91 -1.60
CA VAL A 31 7.01 13.37 -1.42
C VAL A 31 5.79 13.91 -2.17
N ALA A 32 5.58 13.46 -3.41
CA ALA A 32 4.38 13.74 -4.18
C ALA A 32 3.25 12.79 -3.76
N GLU A 33 2.66 13.01 -2.57
CA GLU A 33 1.61 12.13 -2.03
C GLU A 33 0.52 11.82 -3.06
N THR A 34 0.17 10.54 -3.19
CA THR A 34 -0.88 10.06 -4.10
C THR A 34 -2.28 10.49 -3.69
N LEU A 35 -2.47 10.78 -2.40
CA LEU A 35 -3.68 11.35 -1.84
C LEU A 35 -3.31 12.45 -0.83
N PRO A 36 -4.10 13.52 -0.71
CA PRO A 36 -3.88 14.52 0.32
C PRO A 36 -3.80 13.89 1.72
N CYS A 37 -2.69 14.13 2.42
CA CYS A 37 -2.53 13.74 3.82
C CYS A 37 -2.53 12.23 4.06
N LYS A 38 -2.14 11.48 3.02
CA LYS A 38 -1.95 10.04 3.10
C LYS A 38 -0.87 9.68 4.11
N THR A 39 0.27 10.37 4.04
CA THR A 39 1.49 10.07 4.81
C THR A 39 1.31 10.32 6.29
N LEU A 40 1.66 9.32 7.10
CA LEU A 40 1.74 9.40 8.55
C LEU A 40 2.81 10.40 8.99
N VAL A 41 2.46 11.25 9.95
CA VAL A 41 3.35 12.28 10.52
C VAL A 41 3.61 12.02 12.00
N PRO A 42 4.73 12.52 12.57
CA PRO A 42 5.15 12.18 13.93
C PRO A 42 4.11 12.54 15.00
N GLU A 43 3.38 13.65 14.81
CA GLU A 43 2.32 14.10 15.70
C GLU A 43 1.09 13.18 15.65
N GLU A 44 0.75 12.66 14.46
CA GLU A 44 -0.33 11.67 14.33
C GLU A 44 0.08 10.34 14.98
N THR A 45 1.33 9.91 14.80
CA THR A 45 1.87 8.73 15.48
C THR A 45 1.72 8.86 17.00
N ARG A 46 2.17 9.99 17.58
CA ARG A 46 2.03 10.26 19.01
C ARG A 46 0.58 10.19 19.47
N ALA A 47 -0.34 10.84 18.76
CA ALA A 47 -1.75 10.84 19.12
C ALA A 47 -2.40 9.44 19.04
N ILE A 48 -1.97 8.57 18.12
CA ILE A 48 -2.44 7.17 18.05
C ILE A 48 -1.93 6.37 19.26
N LEU A 49 -0.64 6.52 19.58
CA LEU A 49 0.00 5.82 20.70
C LEU A 49 -0.57 6.27 22.05
N ASP A 50 -0.76 7.58 22.26
CA ASP A 50 -1.35 8.15 23.49
C ASP A 50 -2.80 7.69 23.68
N ALA A 51 -3.51 7.38 22.59
CA ALA A 51 -4.84 6.77 22.64
C ALA A 51 -4.83 5.26 22.92
N GLY A 52 -3.65 4.66 23.14
CA GLY A 52 -3.47 3.26 23.53
C GLY A 52 -3.52 2.26 22.38
N PHE A 53 -3.35 2.71 21.14
CA PHE A 53 -3.25 1.83 19.97
C PHE A 53 -1.79 1.50 19.65
N SER A 54 -1.59 0.37 18.99
CA SER A 54 -0.39 0.16 18.17
C SER A 54 -0.52 0.83 16.80
N VAL A 55 0.60 1.05 16.14
CA VAL A 55 0.71 1.54 14.77
C VAL A 55 1.38 0.50 13.89
N LEU A 56 1.01 0.46 12.62
CA LEU A 56 1.75 -0.24 11.58
C LEU A 56 1.86 0.64 10.33
N ALA A 57 3.01 0.63 9.67
CA ALA A 57 3.23 1.36 8.42
C ALA A 57 3.10 0.46 7.18
N VAL A 58 2.45 1.00 6.15
CA VAL A 58 2.49 0.48 4.79
C VAL A 58 2.94 1.56 3.82
N PHE A 59 4.03 1.32 3.10
CA PHE A 59 4.47 2.16 2.00
C PHE A 59 3.63 1.86 0.75
N GLN A 60 3.00 2.90 0.20
CA GLN A 60 2.25 2.78 -1.04
C GLN A 60 2.27 4.08 -1.86
N HIS A 61 3.00 4.09 -2.97
CA HIS A 61 3.04 5.14 -3.98
C HIS A 61 2.81 4.53 -5.37
N HIS A 62 1.60 4.61 -5.92
CA HIS A 62 1.25 4.02 -7.24
C HIS A 62 1.55 2.51 -7.37
N ASN A 63 1.54 1.77 -6.26
CA ASN A 63 1.80 0.33 -6.25
C ASN A 63 0.67 -0.52 -6.85
N ASP A 64 -0.39 0.13 -7.35
CA ASP A 64 -1.45 -0.46 -8.18
C ASP A 64 -1.12 -0.40 -9.69
N ASN A 65 -0.03 0.28 -10.06
CA ASN A 65 0.44 0.39 -11.43
C ASN A 65 1.65 -0.56 -11.65
N PRO A 66 1.58 -1.51 -12.61
CA PRO A 66 2.71 -2.37 -12.96
C PRO A 66 4.00 -1.61 -13.26
N MET A 67 3.90 -0.38 -13.78
CA MET A 67 5.05 0.47 -14.06
C MET A 67 5.90 0.78 -12.82
N THR A 68 5.32 0.77 -11.62
CA THR A 68 6.06 0.94 -10.37
C THR A 68 7.14 -0.13 -10.19
N PHE A 69 6.88 -1.37 -10.60
CA PHE A 69 7.77 -2.50 -10.37
C PHE A 69 8.81 -2.70 -11.47
N VAL A 70 8.53 -2.23 -12.69
CA VAL A 70 9.49 -2.32 -13.82
C VAL A 70 10.37 -1.08 -13.96
N THR A 71 10.05 0.02 -13.24
CA THR A 71 10.86 1.24 -13.29
C THR A 71 12.19 1.02 -12.57
N PRO A 72 13.34 1.14 -13.25
CA PRO A 72 14.64 0.92 -12.63
C PRO A 72 14.89 1.86 -11.43
N GLY A 73 15.45 1.31 -10.36
CA GLY A 73 15.79 2.05 -9.14
C GLY A 73 14.60 2.47 -8.28
N ARG A 74 13.37 2.13 -8.68
CA ARG A 74 12.17 2.53 -7.94
C ARG A 74 12.10 1.92 -6.54
N GLY A 75 12.52 0.66 -6.37
CA GLY A 75 12.63 0.02 -5.06
C GLY A 75 13.60 0.75 -4.15
N THR A 76 14.76 1.15 -4.68
CA THR A 76 15.77 1.91 -3.92
C THR A 76 15.21 3.23 -3.38
N LEU A 77 14.51 4.00 -4.23
CA LEU A 77 13.91 5.28 -3.84
C LEU A 77 12.81 5.11 -2.79
N ASP A 78 11.92 4.15 -2.99
CA ASP A 78 10.82 3.87 -2.07
C ASP A 78 11.35 3.38 -0.71
N ALA A 79 12.42 2.56 -0.69
CA ALA A 79 13.08 2.11 0.53
C ALA A 79 13.73 3.25 1.33
N GLN A 80 14.48 4.11 0.65
CA GLN A 80 15.10 5.29 1.28
C GLN A 80 14.03 6.17 1.91
N ARG A 81 12.95 6.43 1.17
CA ARG A 81 11.84 7.23 1.67
C ARG A 81 11.12 6.58 2.84
N ALA A 82 10.92 5.27 2.81
CA ALA A 82 10.32 4.53 3.91
C ALA A 82 11.16 4.63 5.20
N ILE A 83 12.49 4.52 5.10
CA ILE A 83 13.40 4.67 6.24
C ILE A 83 13.34 6.09 6.80
N GLU A 84 13.38 7.11 5.95
CA GLU A 84 13.23 8.51 6.39
C GLU A 84 11.94 8.72 7.19
N LEU A 85 10.83 8.17 6.70
CA LEU A 85 9.53 8.28 7.35
C LEU A 85 9.46 7.46 8.65
N ALA A 86 10.11 6.29 8.70
CA ALA A 86 10.23 5.47 9.90
C ALA A 86 10.98 6.21 11.01
N LEU A 87 12.13 6.81 10.67
CA LEU A 87 12.92 7.61 11.61
C LEU A 87 12.14 8.83 12.09
N ALA A 88 11.50 9.56 11.19
CA ALA A 88 10.71 10.73 11.55
C ALA A 88 9.56 10.39 12.50
N ASN A 89 8.86 9.28 12.25
CA ASN A 89 7.75 8.83 13.08
C ASN A 89 8.22 8.13 14.37
N GLY A 90 9.52 7.98 14.58
CA GLY A 90 10.07 7.29 15.74
C GLY A 90 9.70 5.82 15.78
N GLN A 91 9.58 5.18 14.61
CA GLN A 91 9.27 3.76 14.50
C GLN A 91 10.44 2.94 15.11
N PRO A 92 10.18 2.06 16.10
CA PRO A 92 11.26 1.41 16.86
C PRO A 92 11.96 0.31 16.07
N ASN A 93 13.22 0.04 16.44
CA ASN A 93 14.01 -1.09 15.94
C ASN A 93 13.23 -2.42 16.07
N GLY A 94 13.27 -3.25 15.03
CA GLY A 94 12.60 -4.56 14.97
C GLY A 94 11.15 -4.54 14.50
N SER A 95 10.53 -3.36 14.35
CA SER A 95 9.19 -3.20 13.76
C SER A 95 9.23 -3.35 12.22
N ALA A 96 8.06 -3.43 11.58
CA ALA A 96 7.96 -3.67 10.14
C ALA A 96 7.45 -2.48 9.33
N ILE A 97 7.86 -2.43 8.07
CA ILE A 97 7.26 -1.58 7.03
C ILE A 97 6.77 -2.49 5.93
N TYR A 98 5.47 -2.44 5.63
CA TYR A 98 4.87 -3.22 4.54
C TYR A 98 4.99 -2.46 3.23
N PHE A 99 5.28 -3.14 2.12
CA PHE A 99 5.28 -2.55 0.79
C PHE A 99 4.14 -3.15 -0.04
N GLY A 100 3.32 -2.26 -0.62
CA GLY A 100 2.15 -2.69 -1.38
C GLY A 100 2.50 -3.26 -2.76
N VAL A 101 1.77 -4.30 -3.14
CA VAL A 101 1.65 -4.86 -4.51
C VAL A 101 0.15 -5.01 -4.77
N ASP A 102 -0.47 -3.94 -5.26
CA ASP A 102 -1.92 -3.72 -5.11
C ASP A 102 -2.69 -3.97 -6.41
N GLY A 103 -2.85 -5.24 -6.79
CA GLY A 103 -3.67 -5.62 -7.94
C GLY A 103 -3.02 -5.39 -9.32
N VAL A 104 -1.69 -5.43 -9.40
CA VAL A 104 -0.94 -5.29 -10.66
C VAL A 104 -1.19 -6.42 -11.67
N ASP A 105 -1.55 -7.60 -11.19
CA ASP A 105 -2.06 -8.71 -12.00
C ASP A 105 -3.40 -8.36 -12.67
N GLY A 106 -4.32 -7.72 -11.94
CA GLY A 106 -5.57 -7.21 -12.50
C GLY A 106 -5.34 -6.15 -13.59
N ALA A 107 -4.29 -5.34 -13.47
CA ALA A 107 -3.91 -4.39 -14.52
C ALA A 107 -3.42 -5.08 -15.79
N LEU A 108 -2.62 -6.15 -15.68
CA LEU A 108 -2.22 -6.97 -16.83
C LEU A 108 -3.42 -7.68 -17.48
N GLU A 109 -4.34 -8.22 -16.68
CA GLU A 109 -5.56 -8.84 -17.20
C GLU A 109 -6.42 -7.82 -17.98
N SER A 110 -6.57 -6.61 -17.44
CA SER A 110 -7.26 -5.52 -18.12
C SER A 110 -6.58 -5.14 -19.44
N ALA A 111 -5.24 -5.07 -19.46
CA ALA A 111 -4.48 -4.77 -20.67
C ALA A 111 -4.57 -5.88 -21.72
N ASN A 112 -4.55 -7.15 -21.31
CA ASN A 112 -4.78 -8.29 -22.20
C ASN A 112 -6.15 -8.22 -22.86
N TYR A 113 -7.18 -7.93 -22.06
CA TYR A 113 -8.54 -7.82 -22.56
C TYR A 113 -8.66 -6.67 -23.59
N GLU A 114 -8.06 -5.52 -23.30
CA GLU A 114 -8.06 -4.40 -24.24
C GLU A 114 -7.25 -4.71 -25.51
N TYR A 115 -6.12 -5.41 -25.38
CA TYR A 115 -5.33 -5.85 -26.53
C TYR A 115 -6.17 -6.71 -27.47
N ALA A 116 -6.96 -7.65 -26.93
CA ALA A 116 -7.88 -8.45 -27.72
C ALA A 116 -8.99 -7.62 -28.37
N LYS A 117 -9.59 -6.66 -27.63
CA LYS A 117 -10.67 -5.79 -28.15
C LYS A 117 -10.19 -4.81 -29.22
N SER A 118 -8.94 -4.39 -29.13
CA SER A 118 -8.34 -3.42 -30.05
C SER A 118 -7.48 -4.10 -31.13
N SER A 119 -7.48 -5.44 -31.22
CA SER A 119 -6.64 -6.23 -32.15
C SER A 119 -5.15 -5.83 -32.09
N GLY A 120 -4.67 -5.54 -30.89
CA GLY A 120 -3.31 -5.04 -30.60
C GLY A 120 -3.04 -3.58 -30.97
N GLY A 121 -4.00 -2.91 -31.60
CA GLY A 121 -3.92 -1.50 -31.97
C GLY A 121 -4.25 -0.54 -30.82
N ALA A 122 -4.24 0.75 -31.13
CA ALA A 122 -4.71 1.79 -30.21
C ALA A 122 -6.22 1.68 -29.95
N ILE A 123 -6.66 2.21 -28.81
CA ILE A 123 -8.09 2.27 -28.45
C ILE A 123 -8.81 3.19 -29.44
N SER A 124 -9.81 2.65 -30.15
CA SER A 124 -10.62 3.43 -31.11
C SER A 124 -11.53 4.44 -30.39
N ALA A 125 -12.02 5.45 -31.12
CA ALA A 125 -12.94 6.45 -30.55
C ALA A 125 -14.25 5.83 -30.01
N SER A 126 -14.79 4.82 -30.70
CA SER A 126 -16.00 4.11 -30.25
C SER A 126 -15.74 3.25 -29.00
N ARG A 127 -14.58 2.59 -28.94
CA ARG A 127 -14.14 1.84 -27.76
C ARG A 127 -13.90 2.77 -26.57
N GLU A 128 -13.26 3.92 -26.79
CA GLU A 128 -13.06 4.97 -25.78
C GLU A 128 -14.39 5.48 -25.22
N ALA A 129 -15.40 5.72 -26.06
CA ALA A 129 -16.74 6.09 -25.60
C ALA A 129 -17.38 5.00 -24.72
N THR A 130 -17.23 3.73 -25.12
CA THR A 130 -17.72 2.58 -24.35
C THR A 130 -17.05 2.53 -22.97
N LEU A 131 -15.71 2.58 -22.94
CA LEU A 131 -14.94 2.54 -21.70
C LEU A 131 -15.34 3.66 -20.74
N LYS A 132 -15.44 4.91 -21.23
CA LYS A 132 -15.86 6.06 -20.42
C LYS A 132 -17.26 5.90 -19.81
N SER A 133 -18.16 5.19 -20.49
CA SER A 133 -19.49 4.90 -19.97
C SER A 133 -19.53 3.71 -18.99
N SER A 134 -18.61 2.76 -19.13
CA SER A 134 -18.62 1.51 -18.35
C SER A 134 -17.74 1.55 -17.09
N MET A 135 -16.87 2.54 -16.94
CA MET A 135 -15.99 2.66 -15.77
C MET A 135 -15.79 4.11 -15.33
N GLY A 136 -15.42 4.29 -14.06
CA GLY A 136 -15.14 5.62 -13.52
C GLY A 136 -13.97 6.31 -14.23
N ALA A 137 -14.01 7.64 -14.30
CA ALA A 137 -13.02 8.43 -15.03
C ALA A 137 -11.56 8.18 -14.60
N GLY A 138 -11.32 7.92 -13.31
CA GLY A 138 -9.99 7.56 -12.80
C GLY A 138 -9.51 6.20 -13.30
N ALA A 139 -10.38 5.18 -13.24
CA ALA A 139 -10.08 3.84 -13.75
C ALA A 139 -9.82 3.87 -15.25
N TYR A 140 -10.63 4.61 -16.01
CA TYR A 140 -10.41 4.81 -17.45
C TYR A 140 -9.05 5.42 -17.77
N ARG A 141 -8.64 6.48 -17.05
CA ARG A 141 -7.33 7.12 -17.25
C ARG A 141 -6.19 6.14 -17.00
N LYS A 142 -6.24 5.37 -15.91
CA LYS A 142 -5.21 4.37 -15.58
C LYS A 142 -5.15 3.26 -16.62
N HIS A 143 -6.31 2.71 -16.99
CA HIS A 143 -6.44 1.68 -18.02
C HIS A 143 -5.84 2.13 -19.35
N LYS A 144 -6.23 3.30 -19.85
CA LYS A 144 -5.70 3.85 -21.10
C LYS A 144 -4.19 4.08 -21.02
N ALA A 145 -3.71 4.74 -19.97
CA ALA A 145 -2.29 5.03 -19.82
C ALA A 145 -1.44 3.75 -19.79
N PHE A 146 -1.86 2.74 -19.02
CA PHE A 146 -1.14 1.48 -18.94
C PHE A 146 -1.23 0.69 -20.25
N TYR A 147 -2.41 0.63 -20.89
CA TYR A 147 -2.59 -0.09 -22.16
C TYR A 147 -1.71 0.48 -23.28
N GLU A 148 -1.56 1.80 -23.37
CA GLU A 148 -0.69 2.44 -24.36
C GLU A 148 0.79 2.01 -24.22
N ILE A 149 1.28 1.89 -22.98
CA ILE A 149 2.63 1.36 -22.72
C ILE A 149 2.66 -0.14 -23.03
N TYR A 150 1.68 -0.89 -22.53
CA TYR A 150 1.60 -2.33 -22.68
C TYR A 150 1.64 -2.78 -24.14
N ARG A 151 0.86 -2.15 -25.04
CA ARG A 151 0.81 -2.55 -26.45
C ARG A 151 2.11 -2.27 -27.22
N ILE A 152 2.97 -1.38 -26.71
CA ILE A 152 4.25 -1.00 -27.35
C ILE A 152 5.41 -1.76 -26.72
N GLU A 153 5.47 -1.79 -25.38
CA GLU A 153 6.63 -2.22 -24.61
C GLU A 153 6.36 -3.46 -23.76
N GLY A 154 5.11 -3.92 -23.65
CA GLY A 154 4.72 -4.97 -22.69
C GLY A 154 5.52 -6.26 -22.83
N ALA A 155 5.86 -6.68 -24.04
CA ALA A 155 6.70 -7.87 -24.25
C ALA A 155 8.14 -7.71 -23.74
N ALA A 156 8.70 -6.50 -23.82
CA ALA A 156 10.02 -6.21 -23.28
C ALA A 156 10.00 -6.07 -21.75
N LEU A 157 8.93 -5.49 -21.21
CA LEU A 157 8.77 -5.23 -19.77
C LEU A 157 8.40 -6.49 -18.97
N PHE A 158 7.56 -7.36 -19.54
CA PHE A 158 6.98 -8.51 -18.84
C PHE A 158 7.34 -9.86 -19.47
N GLY A 159 8.14 -9.87 -20.55
CA GLY A 159 8.47 -11.07 -21.33
C GLY A 159 7.28 -11.55 -22.16
N GLY A 160 7.24 -12.85 -22.48
CA GLY A 160 6.03 -13.48 -23.00
C GLY A 160 5.44 -12.91 -24.31
N THR A 161 4.11 -13.03 -24.44
CA THR A 161 3.36 -12.62 -25.62
C THR A 161 2.27 -11.63 -25.23
N LEU A 162 2.19 -10.50 -25.93
CA LEU A 162 1.12 -9.51 -25.73
C LEU A 162 -0.27 -10.16 -25.86
N GLY A 163 -1.19 -9.74 -25.01
CA GLY A 163 -2.53 -10.31 -24.87
C GLY A 163 -2.60 -11.63 -24.08
N LYS A 164 -1.48 -12.18 -23.61
CA LYS A 164 -1.43 -13.50 -22.94
C LYS A 164 -0.73 -13.52 -21.57
N HIS A 165 -0.34 -12.36 -21.05
CA HIS A 165 0.33 -12.27 -19.76
C HIS A 165 -0.56 -12.75 -18.61
N ARG A 166 0.02 -13.29 -17.55
CA ARG A 166 -0.67 -13.74 -16.34
C ARG A 166 -0.01 -13.12 -15.11
N ALA A 167 -0.62 -13.32 -13.94
CA ALA A 167 -0.08 -12.83 -12.67
C ALA A 167 1.40 -13.21 -12.44
N HIS A 168 1.83 -14.41 -12.87
CA HIS A 168 3.22 -14.85 -12.71
C HIS A 168 4.24 -14.01 -13.48
N ASP A 169 3.83 -13.34 -14.56
CA ASP A 169 4.73 -12.51 -15.38
C ASP A 169 5.13 -11.21 -14.67
N MET A 170 4.42 -10.83 -13.60
CA MET A 170 4.84 -9.72 -12.73
C MET A 170 5.91 -10.11 -11.72
N LEU A 171 6.08 -11.40 -11.40
CA LEU A 171 6.94 -11.83 -10.30
C LEU A 171 8.40 -11.41 -10.46
N PRO A 172 9.04 -11.49 -11.64
CA PRO A 172 10.42 -11.02 -11.80
C PRO A 172 10.60 -9.54 -11.48
N ALA A 173 9.64 -8.69 -11.88
CA ALA A 173 9.68 -7.26 -11.61
C ALA A 173 9.43 -6.94 -10.12
N ILE A 174 8.45 -7.61 -9.51
CA ILE A 174 8.17 -7.48 -8.07
C ILE A 174 9.38 -7.96 -7.25
N GLU A 175 9.99 -9.07 -7.65
CA GLU A 175 11.18 -9.61 -7.00
C GLU A 175 12.35 -8.61 -7.07
N ALA A 176 12.64 -8.05 -8.25
CA ALA A 176 13.69 -7.05 -8.39
C ALA A 176 13.44 -5.84 -7.49
N TYR A 177 12.20 -5.34 -7.43
CA TYR A 177 11.81 -4.27 -6.52
C TYR A 177 12.08 -4.63 -5.06
N PHE A 178 11.65 -5.81 -4.59
CA PHE A 178 11.88 -6.23 -3.19
C PHE A 178 13.35 -6.54 -2.88
N ARG A 179 14.15 -6.96 -3.86
CA ARG A 179 15.61 -7.08 -3.70
C ARG A 179 16.26 -5.72 -3.46
N ASP A 180 15.85 -4.69 -4.19
CA ASP A 180 16.30 -3.31 -3.95
C ASP A 180 15.91 -2.86 -2.53
N LEU A 181 14.66 -3.11 -2.11
CA LEU A 181 14.22 -2.78 -0.75
C LEU A 181 15.13 -3.43 0.30
N LYS A 182 15.34 -4.75 0.17
CA LYS A 182 16.15 -5.53 1.09
C LYS A 182 17.59 -5.04 1.15
N ASN A 183 18.20 -4.75 0.00
CA ASN A 183 19.56 -4.21 -0.05
C ASN A 183 19.69 -2.89 0.72
N ILE A 184 18.74 -1.97 0.56
CA ILE A 184 18.77 -0.68 1.26
C ILE A 184 18.52 -0.85 2.76
N PHE A 185 17.56 -1.69 3.16
CA PHE A 185 17.26 -1.95 4.57
C PHE A 185 18.43 -2.64 5.29
N ASP A 186 19.03 -3.66 4.66
CA ASP A 186 20.17 -4.38 5.21
C ASP A 186 21.39 -3.46 5.35
N ASN A 187 21.68 -2.63 4.33
CA ASN A 187 22.77 -1.66 4.38
C ASN A 187 22.56 -0.61 5.48
N PHE A 188 21.35 -0.04 5.56
CA PHE A 188 21.00 0.90 6.61
C PHE A 188 21.18 0.29 7.99
N GLY A 189 20.73 -0.94 8.18
CA GLY A 189 20.95 -1.67 9.42
C GLY A 189 22.42 -1.89 9.71
N ASN A 190 23.20 -2.37 8.74
CA ASN A 190 24.63 -2.62 8.94
C ASN A 190 25.39 -1.36 9.35
N GLN A 191 24.96 -0.19 8.86
CA GLN A 191 25.57 1.09 9.18
C GLN A 191 25.12 1.68 10.52
N THR A 192 23.85 1.50 10.91
CA THR A 192 23.24 2.22 12.05
C THR A 192 22.91 1.34 13.25
N GLY A 193 22.85 0.02 13.07
CA GLY A 193 22.31 -0.93 14.05
C GLY A 193 20.78 -1.04 14.03
N LEU A 194 20.05 -0.13 13.36
CA LEU A 194 18.59 -0.14 13.28
C LEU A 194 18.09 -1.07 12.17
N ARG A 195 17.37 -2.15 12.53
CA ARG A 195 16.78 -3.14 11.62
C ARG A 195 15.26 -2.97 11.58
N PHE A 196 14.72 -2.66 10.42
CA PHE A 196 13.28 -2.77 10.15
C PHE A 196 13.00 -4.05 9.37
N LYS A 197 11.90 -4.74 9.71
CA LYS A 197 11.40 -5.90 8.97
C LYS A 197 10.68 -5.46 7.71
N LEU A 198 10.76 -6.26 6.64
CA LEU A 198 10.08 -6.02 5.37
C LEU A 198 8.78 -6.82 5.31
N GLY A 199 7.65 -6.14 5.27
CA GLY A 199 6.35 -6.77 4.99
C GLY A 199 5.98 -6.63 3.51
N ALA A 200 5.22 -7.59 2.98
CA ALA A 200 4.54 -7.46 1.69
C ALA A 200 3.02 -7.37 1.90
N TYR A 201 2.36 -6.46 1.19
CA TYR A 201 0.89 -6.48 1.04
C TYR A 201 0.55 -6.86 -0.40
N GLY A 202 -0.31 -7.85 -0.62
CA GLY A 202 -0.70 -8.23 -1.99
C GLY A 202 -1.47 -9.54 -2.09
N GLY A 203 -1.58 -10.05 -3.33
CA GLY A 203 -2.24 -11.33 -3.62
C GLY A 203 -1.45 -12.55 -3.13
N GLY A 204 -2.11 -13.70 -3.06
CA GLY A 204 -1.52 -14.93 -2.49
C GLY A 204 -0.28 -15.43 -3.23
N LEU A 205 -0.26 -15.33 -4.56
CA LEU A 205 0.91 -15.67 -5.39
C LEU A 205 2.13 -14.80 -5.05
N VAL A 206 1.92 -13.48 -4.92
CA VAL A 206 2.98 -12.52 -4.57
C VAL A 206 3.50 -12.79 -3.16
N CYS A 207 2.58 -13.01 -2.22
CA CYS A 207 2.92 -13.35 -0.85
C CYS A 207 3.78 -14.62 -0.77
N ASP A 208 3.34 -15.72 -1.38
CA ASP A 208 4.07 -16.99 -1.32
C ASP A 208 5.45 -16.87 -1.98
N HIS A 209 5.54 -16.19 -3.13
CA HIS A 209 6.80 -15.93 -3.83
C HIS A 209 7.80 -15.17 -2.95
N LEU A 210 7.41 -14.01 -2.41
CA LEU A 210 8.30 -13.15 -1.62
C LEU A 210 8.72 -13.80 -0.29
N LEU A 211 7.81 -14.51 0.38
CA LEU A 211 8.15 -15.27 1.58
C LEU A 211 9.11 -16.42 1.28
N SER A 212 8.89 -17.17 0.18
CA SER A 212 9.75 -18.30 -0.19
C SER A 212 11.20 -17.91 -0.51
N LEU A 213 11.40 -16.68 -0.98
CA LEU A 213 12.72 -16.12 -1.28
C LEU A 213 13.38 -15.42 -0.09
N GLY A 214 12.67 -15.26 1.04
CA GLY A 214 13.16 -14.48 2.18
C GLY A 214 13.30 -12.98 1.88
N LEU A 215 12.51 -12.47 0.92
CA LEU A 215 12.49 -11.05 0.56
C LEU A 215 11.45 -10.25 1.35
N ALA A 216 10.52 -10.95 2.02
CA ALA A 216 9.63 -10.39 3.02
C ALA A 216 9.63 -11.28 4.27
N ASP A 217 9.57 -10.66 5.44
CA ASP A 217 9.41 -11.31 6.74
C ASP A 217 7.94 -11.64 7.02
N TYR A 218 7.03 -10.83 6.47
CA TYR A 218 5.59 -10.91 6.72
C TYR A 218 4.78 -10.77 5.43
N CYS A 219 3.61 -11.42 5.36
CA CYS A 219 2.62 -11.09 4.34
C CYS A 219 1.27 -10.67 4.92
N TRP A 220 0.79 -9.54 4.44
CA TRP A 220 -0.56 -9.02 4.60
C TRP A 220 -1.36 -9.35 3.33
N LEU A 221 -2.23 -10.34 3.41
CA LEU A 221 -3.03 -10.81 2.28
C LEU A 221 -4.12 -9.79 1.93
N SER A 222 -4.16 -9.36 0.66
CA SER A 222 -5.19 -8.47 0.13
C SER A 222 -6.59 -9.07 0.26
N GLN A 223 -7.62 -8.21 0.32
CA GLN A 223 -9.01 -8.63 0.38
C GLN A 223 -9.44 -9.39 -0.89
N SER A 224 -8.85 -9.06 -2.03
CA SER A 224 -9.29 -9.50 -3.36
C SER A 224 -9.12 -11.00 -3.57
N LYS A 225 -10.20 -11.75 -3.37
CA LYS A 225 -10.23 -13.22 -3.51
C LYS A 225 -9.95 -13.73 -4.92
N GLY A 226 -10.12 -12.88 -5.93
CA GLY A 226 -9.87 -13.22 -7.33
C GLY A 226 -8.38 -13.20 -7.73
N LEU A 227 -7.50 -12.64 -6.87
CA LEU A 227 -6.06 -12.59 -7.18
C LEU A 227 -5.46 -14.00 -7.17
N ALA A 228 -4.48 -14.22 -8.05
CA ALA A 228 -3.84 -15.52 -8.18
C ALA A 228 -3.30 -16.02 -6.84
N GLY A 229 -3.55 -17.29 -6.53
CA GLY A 229 -3.04 -17.96 -5.32
C GLY A 229 -3.73 -17.58 -4.00
N TYR A 230 -4.81 -16.78 -4.02
CA TYR A 230 -5.51 -16.36 -2.80
C TYR A 230 -5.93 -17.53 -1.91
N ASP A 231 -6.70 -18.49 -2.45
CA ASP A 231 -7.28 -19.57 -1.65
C ASP A 231 -6.21 -20.46 -1.01
N SER A 232 -5.18 -20.83 -1.79
CA SER A 232 -4.05 -21.63 -1.30
C SER A 232 -3.26 -20.90 -0.22
N PHE A 233 -2.99 -19.60 -0.40
CA PHE A 233 -2.22 -18.83 0.57
C PHE A 233 -3.02 -18.56 1.85
N ASN A 234 -4.31 -18.24 1.73
CA ASN A 234 -5.22 -18.08 2.88
C ASN A 234 -5.32 -19.38 3.70
N ALA A 235 -5.46 -20.52 3.02
CA ALA A 235 -5.50 -21.84 3.66
C ALA A 235 -4.16 -22.22 4.34
N SER A 236 -3.03 -21.75 3.81
CA SER A 236 -1.70 -22.06 4.36
C SER A 236 -1.44 -21.46 5.74
N GLN A 237 -2.21 -20.44 6.16
CA GLN A 237 -2.02 -19.70 7.41
C GLN A 237 -0.65 -19.02 7.54
N LYS A 238 0.09 -18.83 6.44
CA LYS A 238 1.36 -18.06 6.40
C LYS A 238 1.15 -16.53 6.44
N TRP A 239 -0.05 -16.04 6.14
CA TRP A 239 -0.39 -14.62 6.26
C TRP A 239 -0.39 -14.22 7.74
N VAL A 240 0.09 -13.01 8.04
CA VAL A 240 0.04 -12.46 9.41
C VAL A 240 -1.14 -11.52 9.59
N MET A 241 -1.60 -10.91 8.50
CA MET A 241 -2.83 -10.14 8.43
C MET A 241 -3.56 -10.43 7.13
N ARG A 242 -4.88 -10.26 7.13
CA ARG A 242 -5.72 -10.32 5.93
C ARG A 242 -6.67 -9.14 5.91
N GLN A 243 -6.71 -8.42 4.80
CA GLN A 243 -7.64 -7.33 4.60
C GLN A 243 -9.06 -7.89 4.40
N GLU A 244 -10.01 -7.27 5.10
CA GLU A 244 -11.43 -7.55 4.99
C GLU A 244 -12.11 -6.57 4.04
N LEU A 245 -13.36 -6.84 3.67
CA LEU A 245 -14.14 -5.95 2.82
C LEU A 245 -14.23 -4.54 3.42
N THR A 246 -14.03 -3.53 2.58
CA THR A 246 -14.21 -2.12 2.95
C THR A 246 -15.56 -1.95 3.62
N THR A 247 -15.52 -1.44 4.85
CA THR A 247 -16.69 -1.23 5.67
C THR A 247 -17.05 0.25 5.67
N VAL A 248 -18.27 0.55 5.22
CA VAL A 248 -18.84 1.90 5.28
C VAL A 248 -19.45 2.12 6.67
N CYS A 249 -18.82 2.96 7.47
CA CYS A 249 -19.29 3.30 8.80
C CYS A 249 -20.29 4.47 8.73
N LYS A 250 -21.56 4.16 8.50
CA LYS A 250 -22.64 5.17 8.37
C LYS A 250 -22.69 6.11 9.57
N GLY A 251 -22.65 7.42 9.31
CA GLY A 251 -22.70 8.45 10.35
C GLY A 251 -21.37 8.74 11.04
N TRP A 252 -20.29 8.05 10.68
CA TRP A 252 -18.93 8.49 11.01
C TRP A 252 -18.52 9.57 10.02
N LYS A 253 -18.17 10.75 10.52
CA LYS A 253 -17.85 11.92 9.69
C LYS A 253 -16.40 12.34 9.90
N PHE A 254 -15.74 12.67 8.79
CA PHE A 254 -14.55 13.51 8.82
C PHE A 254 -14.98 14.99 8.80
N ARG A 255 -14.09 15.93 9.17
CA ARG A 255 -14.42 17.39 9.21
C ARG A 255 -15.09 17.91 7.94
N THR A 256 -14.81 17.30 6.80
CA THR A 256 -15.34 17.66 5.47
C THR A 256 -16.71 17.06 5.14
N GLY A 257 -17.32 16.29 6.04
CA GLY A 257 -18.59 15.57 5.81
C GLY A 257 -18.43 14.26 5.04
N GLY A 258 -19.54 13.54 4.81
CA GLY A 258 -19.55 12.21 4.18
C GLY A 258 -19.36 11.03 5.14
N ASP A 259 -19.88 9.85 4.80
CA ASP A 259 -19.64 8.63 5.58
C ASP A 259 -18.19 8.16 5.40
N PHE A 260 -17.54 7.80 6.51
CA PHE A 260 -16.16 7.32 6.49
C PHE A 260 -16.08 5.82 6.18
N GLN A 261 -15.03 5.42 5.46
CA GLN A 261 -14.77 4.03 5.09
C GLN A 261 -13.51 3.52 5.77
N PHE A 262 -13.57 2.30 6.27
CA PHE A 262 -12.43 1.60 6.84
C PHE A 262 -12.19 0.29 6.12
N ASP A 263 -10.91 0.01 5.87
CA ASP A 263 -10.47 -1.34 5.48
C ASP A 263 -9.99 -2.04 6.76
N PHE A 264 -10.88 -2.83 7.36
CA PHE A 264 -10.52 -3.63 8.53
C PHE A 264 -9.60 -4.78 8.14
N ASN A 265 -8.79 -5.23 9.09
CA ASN A 265 -7.84 -6.30 8.88
C ASN A 265 -7.96 -7.31 10.01
N THR A 266 -8.00 -8.58 9.65
CA THR A 266 -7.94 -9.69 10.60
C THR A 266 -6.48 -10.06 10.82
N VAL A 267 -6.03 -10.03 12.08
CA VAL A 267 -4.71 -10.55 12.47
C VAL A 267 -4.78 -12.07 12.62
N ASN A 268 -3.77 -12.77 12.12
CA ASN A 268 -3.66 -14.20 12.33
C ASN A 268 -3.26 -14.48 13.79
N ALA A 269 -4.12 -15.18 14.53
CA ALA A 269 -3.86 -15.52 15.93
C ALA A 269 -2.58 -16.35 16.16
N ARG A 270 -2.05 -16.99 15.10
CA ARG A 270 -0.78 -17.74 15.15
C ARG A 270 0.45 -16.84 15.15
N THR A 271 0.32 -15.59 14.69
CA THR A 271 1.42 -14.63 14.53
C THR A 271 0.99 -13.27 15.10
N PRO A 272 0.94 -13.12 16.43
CA PRO A 272 0.51 -11.89 17.07
C PRO A 272 1.53 -10.74 16.92
N ASP A 273 2.79 -11.05 16.62
CA ASP A 273 3.76 -10.08 16.10
C ASP A 273 3.67 -10.07 14.58
N TYR A 274 3.22 -8.94 14.05
CA TYR A 274 3.18 -8.61 12.62
C TYR A 274 3.96 -7.31 12.34
N GLY A 275 4.86 -6.93 13.25
CA GLY A 275 5.73 -5.77 13.16
C GLY A 275 5.11 -4.44 13.58
N GLN A 276 3.97 -4.47 14.25
CA GLN A 276 3.35 -3.29 14.87
C GLN A 276 4.17 -2.75 16.03
N TRP A 277 4.04 -1.46 16.33
CA TRP A 277 4.70 -0.83 17.47
C TRP A 277 3.73 -0.01 18.32
N ASN A 278 4.06 0.16 19.61
CA ASN A 278 3.25 0.90 20.58
C ASN A 278 4.05 1.97 21.35
N THR A 279 5.27 2.28 20.92
CA THR A 279 6.14 3.30 21.49
C THR A 279 6.79 4.13 20.39
N GLN A 280 7.12 5.39 20.67
CA GLN A 280 7.85 6.25 19.76
C GLN A 280 9.29 6.43 20.26
N THR A 281 10.27 6.21 19.39
CA THR A 281 11.70 6.46 19.65
C THR A 281 12.10 7.82 19.10
N ASP A 282 12.77 8.65 19.90
CA ASP A 282 13.37 9.89 19.41
C ASP A 282 14.73 9.60 18.77
N TYR A 283 14.79 9.62 17.44
CA TYR A 283 16.04 9.44 16.69
C TYR A 283 16.78 10.76 16.42
N ALA A 284 16.30 11.89 16.94
CA ALA A 284 16.85 13.23 16.69
C ALA A 284 17.00 13.59 15.20
N VAL A 285 16.17 13.01 14.33
CA VAL A 285 16.15 13.30 12.88
C VAL A 285 15.11 14.40 12.60
N PRO A 286 15.50 15.56 12.05
CA PRO A 286 14.55 16.61 11.72
C PRO A 286 13.57 16.14 10.66
N PHE A 287 12.27 16.11 11.00
CA PHE A 287 11.24 15.88 10.00
C PHE A 287 10.96 17.17 9.24
N SER A 288 11.46 17.27 8.01
CA SER A 288 11.03 18.31 7.08
C SER A 288 9.89 17.76 6.21
N ARG A 289 8.67 18.26 6.42
CA ARG A 289 7.59 17.99 5.48
C ARG A 289 7.84 18.84 4.23
N PRO A 290 7.76 18.28 3.02
CA PRO A 290 7.71 19.09 1.80
C PRO A 290 6.57 20.09 1.94
N LEU A 291 6.85 21.39 1.83
CA LEU A 291 5.82 22.42 1.81
C LEU A 291 4.93 22.16 0.59
N LYS A 292 3.69 21.69 0.80
CA LYS A 292 2.67 21.85 -0.23
C LYS A 292 2.48 23.36 -0.39
N ARG A 293 2.88 23.89 -1.56
CA ARG A 293 2.30 25.17 -2.02
C ARG A 293 0.78 24.97 -1.94
N ASP A 294 0.11 25.92 -1.30
CA ASP A 294 -1.35 26.03 -1.13
C ASP A 294 -1.92 25.71 0.25
N GLY A 295 -1.15 25.90 1.34
CA GLY A 295 -1.65 26.46 2.61
C GLY A 295 -2.76 25.72 3.39
N ILE A 296 -3.25 24.58 2.94
CA ILE A 296 -4.26 23.76 3.62
C ILE A 296 -3.57 22.48 4.08
N GLY A 297 -2.81 22.57 5.17
CA GLY A 297 -2.31 21.39 5.86
C GLY A 297 -3.46 20.71 6.61
N CYS A 298 -3.68 19.41 6.42
CA CYS A 298 -4.74 18.66 7.12
C CYS A 298 -4.55 18.51 8.64
N TYR A 299 -3.60 19.24 9.23
CA TYR A 299 -3.26 19.16 10.64
C TYR A 299 -3.18 20.57 11.22
N ALA A 300 -4.28 21.32 11.13
CA ALA A 300 -4.49 22.43 12.04
C ALA A 300 -4.91 21.83 13.40
N TRP A 301 -3.93 21.53 14.25
CA TRP A 301 -4.16 21.35 15.67
C TRP A 301 -4.40 22.71 16.30
N LYS A 302 -5.44 22.81 17.13
CA LYS A 302 -5.52 23.83 18.17
C LYS A 302 -5.26 23.11 19.48
N ASP A 303 -4.33 23.66 20.26
CA ASP A 303 -4.05 23.28 21.64
C ASP A 303 -5.33 23.34 22.51
#